data_AF-A0A1J5MYK0-F1
#
_entry.id   AF-A0A1J5MYK0-F1
#
_cell.length_a   1.000
_cell.length_b   1.000
_cell.length_c   1.000
_cell.angle_alpha   90.00
_cell.angle_beta   90.00
_cell.angle_gamma   90.00
#
_symmetry.space_group_name_H-M   'P 1'
#
loop_
_entity.id
_entity.type
_entity.pdbx_description
1 polymer ?
#
loop_
_entity_poly.entity_id
_entity_poly.type
_entity_poly.pdbx_seq_one_letter_code
_entity_poly.pdbx_strand_id
1 'polypeptide(L)'
;MKVRSIVLFCVVIIVTGLYFLFSDVDQSPEITAIQQQYNIPSNLEKNAHIELISWQYGDNENSYQRAINDYNQVLTQLDNGSIRDVSPIQYPQLKPYKSDGEPYECSLAQSSCFDELITQRASLQQIVSKNKSRLNRLYQLAEFNNFETLNPLAVSGRFDFQSVYKIASIDILFKIENGEYEQAEHLIATLIQLDRKLMASTDQLIFKILPIVNIDSIYIPLIERMNRQGFDQWTIIHTALQPLSFDEWSLNKIWHHHMYRDTKWLSFEEVARQQNDFPFLFRNLLSRFAYKQNMTLNKLAKFHSSLMVPNGTHKSSLTEIRSKIESVSSTIYERNQLYIDCQNCGILLNLNNIAGHLMELAALPRYVDIYPDIINVDLKLQLVRLLVLKNNLNLKNKLAEKQWQEPYLQTQPFIKDDMICYHVEEDVCVRH
;
A
#
# COMPACT_ATOMS: atom_id res chain seq x y z
N MET A 1 12.97 -50.51 41.48
CA MET A 1 13.34 -50.28 40.07
C MET A 1 14.78 -50.73 39.85
N LYS A 2 15.06 -51.59 38.85
CA LYS A 2 16.44 -52.01 38.55
C LYS A 2 17.19 -50.81 37.93
N VAL A 3 18.47 -50.62 38.26
CA VAL A 3 19.32 -49.52 37.75
C VAL A 3 19.22 -49.34 36.23
N ARG A 4 19.10 -50.44 35.48
CA ARG A 4 18.88 -50.43 34.02
C ARG A 4 17.61 -49.71 33.58
N SER A 5 16.52 -49.81 34.33
CA SER A 5 15.25 -49.12 34.02
C SER A 5 15.34 -47.61 34.31
N ILE A 6 16.10 -47.21 35.33
CA ILE A 6 16.38 -45.79 35.62
C ILE A 6 17.22 -45.19 34.49
N VAL A 7 18.30 -45.88 34.09
CA VAL A 7 19.16 -45.44 32.99
C VAL A 7 18.37 -45.32 31.68
N LEU A 8 17.55 -46.33 31.34
CA LEU A 8 16.72 -46.29 30.14
C LEU A 8 15.75 -45.10 30.15
N PHE A 9 15.10 -44.86 31.29
CA PHE A 9 14.18 -43.73 31.45
C PHE A 9 14.89 -42.38 31.32
N CYS A 10 16.06 -42.21 31.94
CA CYS A 10 16.89 -41.01 31.77
C CYS A 10 17.32 -40.81 30.32
N VAL A 11 17.71 -41.87 29.61
CA VAL A 11 18.07 -41.79 28.18
C VAL A 11 16.87 -41.35 27.34
N VAL A 12 15.67 -41.89 27.58
CA VAL A 12 14.46 -41.47 26.87
C VAL A 12 14.18 -39.99 27.12
N ILE A 13 14.21 -39.53 28.38
CA ILE A 13 14.00 -38.11 28.70
C ILE A 13 15.01 -37.21 28.01
N ILE A 14 16.30 -37.57 28.04
CA ILE A 14 17.36 -36.79 27.41
C ILE A 14 17.17 -36.76 25.89
N VAL A 15 16.87 -37.88 25.25
CA VAL A 15 16.66 -37.96 23.80
C VAL A 15 15.41 -37.17 23.39
N THR A 16 14.29 -37.29 24.10
CA THR A 16 13.08 -36.50 23.84
C THR A 16 13.32 -35.01 24.09
N GLY A 17 14.04 -34.65 25.16
CA GLY A 17 14.39 -33.26 25.45
C GLY A 17 15.32 -32.65 24.40
N LEU A 18 16.36 -33.37 23.99
CA LEU A 18 17.24 -32.97 22.88
C LEU A 18 16.46 -32.87 21.58
N TYR A 19 15.60 -33.84 21.27
CA TYR A 19 14.74 -33.78 20.09
C TYR A 19 13.89 -32.52 20.11
N PHE A 20 13.19 -32.21 21.21
CA PHE A 20 12.38 -31.00 21.35
C PHE A 20 13.20 -29.70 21.21
N LEU A 21 14.40 -29.65 21.78
CA LEU A 21 15.28 -28.48 21.69
C LEU A 21 15.87 -28.29 20.29
N PHE A 22 16.02 -29.35 19.49
CA PHE A 22 16.64 -29.30 18.17
C PHE A 22 15.64 -29.38 17.00
N SER A 23 14.44 -29.93 17.20
CA SER A 23 13.37 -29.97 16.20
C SER A 23 12.82 -28.57 15.93
N ASP A 24 12.50 -28.30 14.67
CA ASP A 24 11.62 -27.19 14.28
C ASP A 24 10.21 -27.76 14.08
N VAL A 25 9.21 -26.88 14.02
CA VAL A 25 7.83 -27.24 13.70
C VAL A 25 7.64 -27.34 12.19
N ASP A 26 6.54 -27.95 11.76
CA ASP A 26 6.17 -27.93 10.35
C ASP A 26 5.80 -26.51 9.89
N GLN A 27 6.16 -26.18 8.65
CA GLN A 27 5.82 -24.90 8.05
C GLN A 27 4.32 -24.80 7.80
N SER A 28 3.72 -23.65 8.11
CA SER A 28 2.31 -23.38 7.83
C SER A 28 2.04 -23.43 6.31
N PRO A 29 0.93 -24.05 5.88
CA PRO A 29 0.50 -24.04 4.48
C PRO A 29 0.34 -22.62 3.90
N GLU A 30 -0.02 -21.64 4.72
CA GLU A 30 -0.16 -20.24 4.31
C GLU A 30 1.18 -19.67 3.80
N ILE A 31 2.29 -20.02 4.46
CA ILE A 31 3.62 -19.57 4.04
C ILE A 31 3.99 -20.23 2.70
N THR A 32 3.76 -21.53 2.58
CA THR A 32 4.05 -22.26 1.34
C THR A 32 3.27 -21.68 0.17
N ALA A 33 1.99 -21.38 0.36
CA ALA A 33 1.14 -20.77 -0.67
C ALA A 33 1.67 -19.40 -1.12
N ILE A 34 2.04 -18.52 -0.18
CA ILE A 34 2.59 -17.20 -0.51
C ILE A 34 3.95 -17.32 -1.20
N GLN A 35 4.83 -18.21 -0.74
CA GLN A 35 6.12 -18.45 -1.40
C GLN A 35 5.92 -18.93 -2.84
N GLN A 36 4.97 -19.82 -3.09
CA GLN A 36 4.65 -20.28 -4.43
C GLN A 36 4.12 -19.14 -5.31
N GLN A 37 3.26 -18.28 -4.78
CA GLN A 37 2.71 -17.13 -5.51
C GLN A 37 3.82 -16.19 -6.03
N TYR A 38 4.79 -15.85 -5.19
CA TYR A 38 5.88 -14.93 -5.55
C TYR A 38 7.06 -15.59 -6.27
N ASN A 39 7.09 -16.93 -6.38
CA ASN A 39 8.06 -17.64 -7.21
C ASN A 39 7.65 -17.70 -8.69
N ILE A 40 6.41 -17.33 -9.03
CA ILE A 40 5.95 -17.24 -10.42
C ILE A 40 6.54 -15.95 -11.03
N PRO A 41 7.27 -16.02 -12.16
CA PRO A 41 7.78 -14.82 -12.82
C PRO A 41 6.63 -13.88 -13.21
N SER A 42 6.71 -12.61 -12.78
CA SER A 42 5.75 -11.58 -13.16
C SER A 42 5.75 -11.35 -14.67
N ASN A 43 4.58 -11.11 -15.27
CA ASN A 43 4.53 -10.67 -16.65
C ASN A 43 5.06 -9.23 -16.76
N LEU A 44 6.17 -9.04 -17.48
CA LEU A 44 6.81 -7.73 -17.66
C LEU A 44 6.35 -7.02 -18.93
N GLU A 45 5.49 -7.60 -19.76
CA GLU A 45 4.97 -6.93 -20.96
C GLU A 45 3.98 -5.83 -20.56
N LYS A 46 4.29 -4.58 -20.95
CA LYS A 46 3.49 -3.38 -20.63
C LYS A 46 3.04 -3.32 -19.16
N ASN A 47 3.95 -3.66 -18.25
CA ASN A 47 3.74 -3.61 -16.81
C ASN A 47 3.91 -2.18 -16.29
N ALA A 48 2.91 -1.67 -15.57
CA ALA A 48 2.89 -0.30 -15.08
C ALA A 48 4.04 -0.01 -14.11
N HIS A 49 4.42 -0.97 -13.24
CA HIS A 49 5.51 -0.78 -12.29
C HIS A 49 6.89 -0.74 -12.98
N ILE A 50 7.09 -1.52 -14.05
CA ILE A 50 8.29 -1.41 -14.89
C ILE A 50 8.33 -0.06 -15.60
N GLU A 51 7.20 0.43 -16.11
CA GLU A 51 7.14 1.76 -16.69
C GLU A 51 7.49 2.83 -15.64
N LEU A 52 6.96 2.76 -14.41
CA LEU A 52 7.35 3.69 -13.34
C LEU A 52 8.87 3.65 -13.04
N ILE A 53 9.49 2.47 -13.06
CA ILE A 53 10.95 2.34 -12.92
C ILE A 53 11.67 3.01 -14.11
N SER A 54 11.15 2.85 -15.33
CA SER A 54 11.77 3.34 -16.56
C SER A 54 11.94 4.87 -16.59
N TRP A 55 11.17 5.61 -15.79
CA TRP A 55 11.23 7.06 -15.70
C TRP A 55 12.59 7.56 -15.16
N GLN A 56 13.37 6.71 -14.47
CA GLN A 56 14.71 7.07 -14.02
C GLN A 56 15.72 7.27 -15.17
N TYR A 57 15.43 6.74 -16.36
CA TYR A 57 16.29 6.87 -17.54
C TYR A 57 15.86 7.97 -18.50
N GLY A 58 14.87 8.79 -18.13
CA GLY A 58 14.32 9.84 -18.98
C GLY A 58 13.52 9.31 -20.18
N ASP A 59 13.42 10.11 -21.24
CA ASP A 59 12.53 9.86 -22.39
C ASP A 59 13.22 9.13 -23.55
N ASN A 60 14.23 8.31 -23.24
CA ASN A 60 14.96 7.53 -24.24
C ASN A 60 14.09 6.35 -24.72
N GLU A 61 14.12 6.04 -26.03
CA GLU A 61 13.34 4.95 -26.66
C GLU A 61 13.56 3.57 -26.01
N ASN A 62 14.71 3.36 -25.35
CA ASN A 62 15.07 2.09 -24.68
C ASN A 62 14.87 2.11 -23.15
N SER A 63 14.25 3.14 -22.58
CA SER A 63 14.07 3.29 -21.12
C SER A 63 13.33 2.10 -20.49
N TYR A 64 12.24 1.66 -21.09
CA TYR A 64 11.47 0.49 -20.62
C TYR A 64 12.30 -0.80 -20.61
N GLN A 65 13.03 -1.07 -21.70
CA GLN A 65 13.88 -2.26 -21.78
C GLN A 65 15.04 -2.22 -20.79
N ARG A 66 15.59 -1.03 -20.51
CA ARG A 66 16.60 -0.87 -19.44
C ARG A 66 16.03 -1.19 -18.07
N ALA A 67 14.81 -0.74 -17.76
CA ALA A 67 14.12 -1.09 -16.52
C ALA A 67 13.93 -2.61 -16.36
N ILE A 68 13.55 -3.31 -17.44
CA ILE A 68 13.46 -4.78 -17.46
C ILE A 68 14.82 -5.42 -17.16
N ASN A 69 15.88 -4.96 -17.83
CA ASN A 69 17.22 -5.54 -17.67
C ASN A 69 17.72 -5.37 -16.23
N ASP A 70 17.56 -4.17 -15.65
CA ASP A 70 17.97 -3.90 -14.27
C ASP A 70 17.14 -4.73 -13.29
N TYR A 71 15.83 -4.87 -13.51
CA TYR A 71 14.96 -5.74 -12.70
C TYR A 71 15.39 -7.21 -12.74
N ASN A 72 15.65 -7.74 -13.93
CA ASN A 72 16.10 -9.13 -14.10
C ASN A 72 17.50 -9.36 -13.51
N GLN A 73 18.38 -8.35 -13.55
CA GLN A 73 19.68 -8.41 -12.90
C GLN A 73 19.52 -8.53 -11.38
N VAL A 74 18.63 -7.75 -10.77
CA VAL A 74 18.34 -7.84 -9.34
C VAL A 74 17.74 -9.19 -8.96
N LEU A 75 16.81 -9.73 -9.77
CA LEU A 75 16.29 -11.10 -9.57
C LEU A 75 17.42 -12.14 -9.60
N THR A 76 18.33 -12.04 -10.57
CA THR A 76 19.48 -12.95 -10.68
C THR A 76 20.40 -12.86 -9.46
N GLN A 77 20.55 -11.67 -8.87
CA GLN A 77 21.31 -11.50 -7.62
C GLN A 77 20.60 -12.11 -6.42
N LEU A 78 19.27 -11.99 -6.34
CA LEU A 78 18.45 -12.61 -5.30
C LEU A 78 18.48 -14.14 -5.37
N ASP A 79 18.51 -14.71 -6.58
CA ASP A 79 18.56 -16.16 -6.78
C ASP A 79 19.93 -16.78 -6.43
N ASN A 80 21.01 -16.02 -6.65
CA ASN A 80 22.38 -16.51 -6.49
C ASN A 80 23.09 -16.03 -5.21
N GLY A 81 22.47 -15.11 -4.46
CA GLY A 81 23.13 -14.34 -3.41
C GLY A 81 22.35 -14.23 -2.12
N SER A 82 22.89 -13.44 -1.19
CA SER A 82 22.20 -13.03 0.03
C SER A 82 21.25 -11.89 -0.26
N ILE A 83 20.04 -11.94 0.29
CA ILE A 83 19.06 -10.84 0.15
C ILE A 83 19.62 -9.56 0.78
N ARG A 84 20.49 -9.69 1.79
CA ARG A 84 21.11 -8.56 2.49
C ARG A 84 22.17 -7.84 1.65
N ASP A 85 22.71 -8.50 0.63
CA ASP A 85 23.74 -7.95 -0.26
C ASP A 85 23.12 -7.29 -1.51
N VAL A 86 21.83 -7.54 -1.75
CA VAL A 86 21.10 -6.98 -2.88
C VAL A 86 20.57 -5.59 -2.53
N SER A 87 20.81 -4.63 -3.43
CA SER A 87 20.19 -3.31 -3.37
C SER A 87 18.93 -3.29 -4.23
N PRO A 88 17.72 -3.18 -3.64
CA PRO A 88 16.49 -3.11 -4.43
C PRO A 88 16.44 -1.86 -5.30
N ILE A 89 15.80 -1.98 -6.46
CA ILE A 89 15.51 -0.85 -7.34
C ILE A 89 14.59 0.11 -6.59
N GLN A 90 15.01 1.38 -6.50
CA GLN A 90 14.15 2.45 -6.01
C GLN A 90 13.33 2.99 -7.17
N TYR A 91 12.06 3.29 -6.93
CA TYR A 91 11.33 4.12 -7.88
C TYR A 91 11.96 5.52 -7.96
N PRO A 92 11.91 6.18 -9.13
CA PRO A 92 12.58 7.47 -9.32
C PRO A 92 11.98 8.56 -8.43
N GLN A 93 12.86 9.42 -7.92
CA GLN A 93 12.47 10.65 -7.21
C GLN A 93 12.27 11.75 -8.25
N LEU A 94 11.02 12.01 -8.63
CA LEU A 94 10.68 12.87 -9.75
C LEU A 94 10.56 14.34 -9.32
N LYS A 95 11.71 14.97 -9.08
CA LYS A 95 11.72 16.43 -8.85
C LYS A 95 11.24 17.17 -10.10
N PRO A 96 10.42 18.23 -9.96
CA PRO A 96 10.04 19.09 -11.08
C PRO A 96 11.27 19.64 -11.79
N TYR A 97 11.25 19.70 -13.13
CA TYR A 97 12.40 20.22 -13.89
C TYR A 97 12.73 21.68 -13.52
N LYS A 98 13.94 21.92 -12.96
CA LYS A 98 14.45 23.24 -12.52
C LYS A 98 13.58 23.96 -11.47
N SER A 99 12.91 23.21 -10.59
CA SER A 99 12.37 23.77 -9.36
C SER A 99 13.13 23.16 -8.18
N ASP A 100 13.65 23.99 -7.28
CA ASP A 100 14.26 23.53 -6.03
C ASP A 100 13.20 23.17 -4.97
N GLY A 101 11.91 23.28 -5.30
CA GLY A 101 10.77 22.97 -4.44
C GLY A 101 9.51 22.51 -5.18
N GLU A 102 8.43 22.36 -4.43
CA GLU A 102 7.11 21.97 -4.94
C GLU A 102 6.57 22.96 -5.99
N PRO A 103 5.77 22.52 -6.98
CA PRO A 103 5.17 23.42 -7.97
C PRO A 103 4.30 24.52 -7.35
N TYR A 104 3.66 24.22 -6.21
CA TYR A 104 2.94 25.14 -5.34
C TYR A 104 2.76 24.52 -3.94
N GLU A 105 2.60 25.39 -2.93
CA GLU A 105 2.48 25.00 -1.51
C GLU A 105 1.05 25.14 -0.96
N CYS A 106 0.19 25.93 -1.62
CA CYS A 106 -1.18 26.13 -1.17
C CYS A 106 -2.06 24.88 -1.36
N SER A 107 -3.14 24.76 -0.60
CA SER A 107 -4.12 23.67 -0.73
C SER A 107 -5.22 24.04 -1.72
N LEU A 108 -5.44 23.23 -2.76
CA LEU A 108 -6.51 23.48 -3.74
C LEU A 108 -7.91 23.41 -3.12
N ALA A 109 -8.07 22.77 -1.96
CA ALA A 109 -9.32 22.80 -1.20
C ALA A 109 -9.72 24.23 -0.75
N GLN A 110 -8.76 25.15 -0.67
CA GLN A 110 -8.98 26.55 -0.34
C GLN A 110 -9.17 27.38 -1.61
N SER A 111 -10.25 28.17 -1.68
CA SER A 111 -10.53 29.02 -2.85
C SER A 111 -9.41 30.01 -3.16
N SER A 112 -8.74 30.54 -2.12
CA SER A 112 -7.61 31.46 -2.25
C SER A 112 -6.42 30.85 -2.99
N CYS A 113 -6.25 29.52 -2.95
CA CYS A 113 -5.17 28.86 -3.66
C CYS A 113 -5.36 28.95 -5.18
N PHE A 114 -6.59 28.78 -5.68
CA PHE A 114 -6.86 28.97 -7.12
C PHE A 114 -6.52 30.38 -7.58
N ASP A 115 -6.91 31.41 -6.81
CA ASP A 115 -6.62 32.81 -7.15
C ASP A 115 -5.10 33.09 -7.17
N GLU A 116 -4.36 32.51 -6.24
CA GLU A 116 -2.90 32.58 -6.19
C GLU A 116 -2.26 31.93 -7.44
N LEU A 117 -2.67 30.71 -7.79
CA LEU A 117 -2.14 29.99 -8.95
C LEU A 117 -2.47 30.71 -10.27
N ILE A 118 -3.67 31.29 -10.40
CA ILE A 118 -4.07 32.08 -11.56
C ILE A 118 -3.20 33.34 -11.70
N THR A 119 -2.86 33.99 -10.58
CA THR A 119 -1.98 35.17 -10.58
C THR A 119 -0.56 34.81 -11.05
N GLN A 120 -0.10 33.59 -10.75
CA GLN A 120 1.21 33.07 -11.13
C GLN A 120 1.22 32.34 -12.49
N ARG A 121 0.13 32.42 -13.25
CA ARG A 121 -0.11 31.61 -14.44
C ARG A 121 1.05 31.53 -15.43
N ALA A 122 1.68 32.67 -15.77
CA ALA A 122 2.77 32.69 -16.74
C ALA A 122 3.97 31.82 -16.32
N SER A 123 4.32 31.84 -15.03
CA SER A 123 5.42 31.03 -14.48
C SER A 123 5.05 29.55 -14.45
N LEU A 124 3.86 29.25 -13.94
CA LEU A 124 3.35 27.88 -13.83
C LEU A 124 3.15 27.21 -15.19
N GLN A 125 2.73 27.95 -16.22
CA GLN A 125 2.64 27.45 -17.59
C GLN A 125 4.00 27.03 -18.15
N GLN A 126 5.09 27.70 -17.77
CA GLN A 126 6.44 27.27 -18.14
C GLN A 126 6.82 25.96 -17.44
N ILE A 127 6.43 25.78 -16.17
CA ILE A 127 6.67 24.54 -15.43
C ILE A 127 5.91 23.38 -16.09
N VAL A 128 4.62 23.57 -16.41
CA VAL A 128 3.81 22.57 -17.14
C VAL A 128 4.46 22.24 -18.48
N SER A 129 4.81 23.25 -19.28
CA SER A 129 5.41 23.06 -20.60
C SER A 129 6.72 22.27 -20.55
N LYS A 130 7.59 22.55 -19.57
CA LYS A 130 8.86 21.84 -19.37
C LYS A 130 8.68 20.39 -18.90
N ASN A 131 7.55 20.06 -18.28
CA ASN A 131 7.25 18.70 -17.80
C ASN A 131 6.22 17.97 -18.69
N LYS A 132 5.87 18.51 -19.86
CA LYS A 132 4.85 17.94 -20.76
C LYS A 132 5.08 16.47 -21.10
N SER A 133 6.34 16.08 -21.34
CA SER A 133 6.68 14.68 -21.62
C SER A 133 6.33 13.75 -20.45
N ARG A 134 6.64 14.16 -19.21
CA ARG A 134 6.29 13.41 -18.00
C ARG A 134 4.79 13.34 -17.75
N LEU A 135 4.07 14.43 -18.01
CA LEU A 135 2.61 14.44 -17.94
C LEU A 135 2.00 13.47 -18.95
N ASN A 136 2.50 13.45 -20.18
CA ASN A 136 2.05 12.49 -21.18
C ASN A 136 2.29 11.04 -20.74
N ARG A 137 3.46 10.74 -20.17
CA ARG A 137 3.75 9.41 -19.61
C ARG A 137 2.82 9.06 -18.44
N LEU A 138 2.51 10.03 -17.57
CA LEU A 138 1.53 9.85 -16.49
C LEU A 138 0.16 9.48 -17.03
N TYR A 139 -0.36 10.22 -18.01
CA TYR A 139 -1.67 9.94 -18.59
C TYR A 139 -1.69 8.61 -19.35
N GLN A 140 -0.62 8.26 -20.06
CA GLN A 140 -0.48 6.98 -20.77
C GLN A 140 -0.45 5.77 -19.84
N LEU A 141 0.02 5.90 -18.58
CA LEU A 141 -0.04 4.81 -17.60
C LEU A 141 -1.47 4.33 -17.35
N ALA A 142 -2.47 5.19 -17.49
CA ALA A 142 -3.88 4.79 -17.33
C ALA A 142 -4.32 3.79 -18.43
N GLU A 143 -3.66 3.77 -19.59
CA GLU A 143 -3.93 2.84 -20.68
C GLU A 143 -3.34 1.45 -20.45
N PHE A 144 -2.46 1.31 -19.47
CA PHE A 144 -1.88 0.01 -19.14
C PHE A 144 -2.97 -0.89 -18.54
N ASN A 145 -2.87 -2.19 -18.85
CA ASN A 145 -3.75 -3.22 -18.29
C ASN A 145 -3.01 -4.17 -17.35
N ASN A 146 -1.67 -4.22 -17.44
CA ASN A 146 -0.84 -5.05 -16.59
C ASN A 146 -0.30 -4.23 -15.42
N PHE A 147 -0.89 -4.46 -14.25
CA PHE A 147 -0.47 -3.90 -12.98
C PHE A 147 -0.03 -5.03 -12.00
N GLU A 148 0.42 -6.17 -12.54
CA GLU A 148 0.94 -7.24 -11.71
C GLU A 148 2.12 -6.75 -10.87
N THR A 149 2.10 -7.10 -9.58
CA THR A 149 3.15 -6.72 -8.64
C THR A 149 4.47 -7.35 -9.03
N LEU A 150 5.54 -6.57 -8.87
CA LEU A 150 6.91 -7.05 -9.04
C LEU A 150 7.36 -7.82 -7.80
N ASN A 151 8.50 -8.51 -7.89
CA ASN A 151 9.08 -9.19 -6.75
C ASN A 151 9.39 -8.16 -5.64
N PRO A 152 8.85 -8.37 -4.43
CA PRO A 152 8.91 -7.38 -3.34
C PRO A 152 10.31 -7.21 -2.74
N LEU A 153 11.25 -8.10 -3.05
CA LEU A 153 12.65 -7.98 -2.68
C LEU A 153 13.46 -7.21 -3.74
N ALA A 154 12.97 -7.13 -4.97
CA ALA A 154 13.69 -6.51 -6.07
C ALA A 154 13.41 -5.00 -6.19
N VAL A 155 12.30 -4.52 -5.64
CA VAL A 155 11.86 -3.12 -5.74
C VAL A 155 11.43 -2.60 -4.37
N SER A 156 11.77 -1.35 -4.04
CA SER A 156 11.31 -0.74 -2.78
C SER A 156 10.71 0.66 -2.95
N GLY A 157 9.71 0.93 -2.13
CA GLY A 157 8.79 2.08 -2.23
C GLY A 157 9.29 3.37 -1.59
N ARG A 158 10.37 3.96 -2.11
CA ARG A 158 10.59 5.40 -1.93
C ARG A 158 10.17 6.09 -3.22
N PHE A 159 9.06 6.82 -3.18
CA PHE A 159 8.49 7.44 -4.36
C PHE A 159 7.91 8.81 -4.07
N ASP A 160 8.33 9.81 -4.85
CA ASP A 160 7.77 11.16 -4.82
C ASP A 160 7.07 11.43 -6.16
N PHE A 161 5.83 10.96 -6.25
CA PHE A 161 4.95 11.19 -7.41
C PHE A 161 4.04 12.41 -7.22
N GLN A 162 3.99 12.95 -5.99
CA GLN A 162 3.11 14.04 -5.63
C GLN A 162 3.43 15.30 -6.45
N SER A 163 4.72 15.57 -6.65
CA SER A 163 5.18 16.64 -7.54
C SER A 163 4.60 16.54 -8.96
N VAL A 164 4.52 15.35 -9.55
CA VAL A 164 3.97 15.17 -10.91
C VAL A 164 2.47 15.39 -10.93
N TYR A 165 1.75 14.88 -9.92
CA TYR A 165 0.31 15.12 -9.77
C TYR A 165 -0.02 16.59 -9.56
N LYS A 166 0.80 17.34 -8.81
CA LYS A 166 0.66 18.80 -8.69
C LYS A 166 0.90 19.54 -10.00
N ILE A 167 1.86 19.11 -10.82
CA ILE A 167 2.03 19.71 -12.16
C ILE A 167 0.81 19.38 -13.03
N ALA A 168 0.29 18.15 -12.96
CA ALA A 168 -0.92 17.76 -13.68
C ALA A 168 -2.14 18.60 -13.22
N SER A 169 -2.25 18.89 -11.92
CA SER A 169 -3.34 19.72 -11.40
C SER A 169 -3.28 21.15 -11.92
N ILE A 170 -2.08 21.72 -12.12
CA ILE A 170 -1.90 23.04 -12.74
C ILE A 170 -2.35 23.01 -14.21
N ASP A 171 -1.92 21.97 -14.97
CA ASP A 171 -2.32 21.81 -16.36
C ASP A 171 -3.85 21.73 -16.51
N ILE A 172 -4.49 20.92 -15.66
CA ILE A 172 -5.95 20.80 -15.59
C ILE A 172 -6.61 22.11 -15.18
N LEU A 173 -6.11 22.80 -14.15
CA LEU A 173 -6.62 24.09 -13.72
C LEU A 173 -6.62 25.09 -14.88
N PHE A 174 -5.53 25.20 -15.63
CA PHE A 174 -5.48 26.12 -16.77
C PHE A 174 -6.40 25.74 -17.92
N LYS A 175 -6.74 24.46 -18.08
CA LYS A 175 -7.80 24.03 -19.01
C LYS A 175 -9.17 24.49 -18.54
N ILE A 176 -9.47 24.32 -17.26
CA ILE A 176 -10.70 24.81 -16.61
C ILE A 176 -10.84 26.32 -16.84
N GLU A 177 -9.79 27.09 -16.52
CA GLU A 177 -9.80 28.55 -16.69
C GLU A 177 -9.86 29.04 -18.15
N ASN A 178 -9.61 28.17 -19.13
CA ASN A 178 -9.78 28.47 -20.56
C ASN A 178 -11.13 28.02 -21.11
N GLY A 179 -11.99 27.41 -20.30
CA GLY A 179 -13.23 26.80 -20.76
C GLY A 179 -13.03 25.47 -21.51
N GLU A 180 -11.85 24.86 -21.44
CA GLU A 180 -11.56 23.53 -22.02
C GLU A 180 -12.09 22.40 -21.09
N TYR A 181 -13.37 22.47 -20.70
CA TYR A 181 -13.95 21.62 -19.66
C TYR A 181 -13.94 20.12 -20.00
N GLU A 182 -14.22 19.74 -21.24
CA GLU A 182 -14.19 18.34 -21.67
C GLU A 182 -12.79 17.72 -21.52
N GLN A 183 -11.74 18.48 -21.86
CA GLN A 183 -10.36 18.03 -21.70
C GLN A 183 -10.00 17.94 -20.21
N ALA A 184 -10.43 18.91 -19.39
CA ALA A 184 -10.22 18.86 -17.95
C ALA A 184 -10.92 17.64 -17.32
N GLU A 185 -12.19 17.38 -17.68
CA GLU A 185 -12.93 16.20 -17.24
C GLU A 185 -12.17 14.92 -17.59
N HIS A 186 -11.71 14.80 -18.84
CA HIS A 186 -10.99 13.62 -19.31
C HIS A 186 -9.69 13.37 -18.57
N LEU A 187 -8.91 14.41 -18.30
CA LEU A 187 -7.67 14.28 -17.56
C LEU A 187 -7.93 13.90 -16.09
N ILE A 188 -8.92 14.52 -15.43
CA ILE A 188 -9.29 14.16 -14.05
C ILE A 188 -9.76 12.69 -13.99
N ALA A 189 -10.64 12.27 -14.90
CA ALA A 189 -11.13 10.90 -14.95
C ALA A 189 -10.00 9.89 -15.20
N THR A 190 -9.08 10.21 -16.11
CA THR A 190 -7.88 9.40 -16.40
C THR A 190 -7.01 9.22 -15.17
N LEU A 191 -6.74 10.30 -14.43
CA LEU A 191 -5.91 10.23 -13.22
C LEU A 191 -6.59 9.45 -12.09
N ILE A 192 -7.90 9.65 -11.87
CA ILE A 192 -8.67 8.85 -10.90
C ILE A 192 -8.59 7.36 -11.26
N GLN A 193 -8.76 7.01 -12.53
CA GLN A 193 -8.68 5.61 -12.98
C GLN A 193 -7.28 5.01 -12.79
N LEU A 194 -6.22 5.77 -13.04
CA LEU A 194 -4.84 5.33 -12.76
C LEU A 194 -4.64 5.06 -11.28
N ASP A 195 -5.03 6.02 -10.42
CA ASP A 195 -4.91 5.89 -8.97
C ASP A 195 -5.69 4.68 -8.44
N ARG A 196 -6.90 4.46 -8.95
CA ARG A 196 -7.73 3.29 -8.65
C ARG A 196 -7.06 1.96 -9.06
N LYS A 197 -6.48 1.89 -10.26
CA LYS A 197 -5.73 0.70 -10.71
C LYS A 197 -4.54 0.43 -9.79
N LEU A 198 -3.78 1.47 -9.42
CA LEU A 198 -2.68 1.37 -8.46
C LEU A 198 -3.17 0.87 -7.09
N MET A 199 -4.26 1.42 -6.56
CA MET A 199 -4.84 0.95 -5.28
C MET A 199 -5.22 -0.52 -5.34
N ALA A 200 -5.90 -0.96 -6.41
CA ALA A 200 -6.38 -2.33 -6.54
C ALA A 200 -5.24 -3.35 -6.67
N SER A 201 -4.17 -2.97 -7.35
CA SER A 201 -3.12 -3.90 -7.74
C SER A 201 -1.97 -3.99 -6.74
N THR A 202 -1.74 -2.95 -5.95
CA THR A 202 -0.48 -2.75 -5.23
C THR A 202 -0.32 -3.61 -3.98
N ASP A 203 0.93 -3.96 -3.72
CA ASP A 203 1.43 -4.55 -2.49
C ASP A 203 2.32 -3.58 -1.67
N GLN A 204 2.43 -2.31 -2.10
CA GLN A 204 3.15 -1.26 -1.39
C GLN A 204 2.18 -0.21 -0.86
N LEU A 205 2.35 0.13 0.43
CA LEU A 205 1.49 1.08 1.13
C LEU A 205 1.42 2.46 0.46
N ILE A 206 2.50 2.93 -0.15
CA ILE A 206 2.56 4.25 -0.79
C ILE A 206 1.52 4.40 -1.91
N PHE A 207 1.28 3.34 -2.69
CA PHE A 207 0.30 3.33 -3.77
C PHE A 207 -1.14 3.18 -3.27
N LYS A 208 -1.37 2.97 -1.96
CA LYS A 208 -2.67 3.18 -1.31
C LYS A 208 -2.83 4.63 -0.82
N ILE A 209 -1.79 5.18 -0.20
CA ILE A 209 -1.82 6.52 0.41
C ILE A 209 -1.90 7.62 -0.64
N LEU A 210 -1.10 7.53 -1.72
CA LEU A 210 -1.04 8.58 -2.73
C LEU A 210 -2.41 8.85 -3.39
N PRO A 211 -3.16 7.84 -3.84
CA PRO A 211 -4.55 8.01 -4.31
C PRO A 211 -5.48 8.68 -3.30
N ILE A 212 -5.40 8.31 -2.01
CA ILE A 212 -6.21 8.91 -0.95
C ILE A 212 -5.95 10.42 -0.88
N VAL A 213 -4.67 10.81 -0.87
CA VAL A 213 -4.24 12.20 -0.85
C VAL A 213 -4.69 12.94 -2.12
N ASN A 214 -4.49 12.35 -3.31
CA ASN A 214 -4.82 12.99 -4.58
C ASN A 214 -6.33 13.23 -4.75
N ILE A 215 -7.16 12.28 -4.36
CA ILE A 215 -8.62 12.44 -4.44
C ILE A 215 -9.07 13.65 -3.64
N ASP A 216 -8.61 13.75 -2.40
CA ASP A 216 -9.03 14.83 -1.50
C ASP A 216 -8.40 16.19 -1.86
N SER A 217 -7.10 16.20 -2.17
CA SER A 217 -6.33 17.44 -2.32
C SER A 217 -6.28 17.99 -3.75
N ILE A 218 -6.57 17.17 -4.77
CA ILE A 218 -6.46 17.55 -6.18
C ILE A 218 -7.77 17.37 -6.92
N TYR A 219 -8.31 16.15 -6.99
CA TYR A 219 -9.41 15.85 -7.92
C TYR A 219 -10.71 16.50 -7.49
N ILE A 220 -11.12 16.35 -6.23
CA ILE A 220 -12.36 16.94 -5.72
C ILE A 220 -12.35 18.47 -5.85
N PRO A 221 -11.30 19.20 -5.42
CA PRO A 221 -11.24 20.65 -5.61
C PRO A 221 -11.35 21.10 -7.07
N LEU A 222 -10.74 20.38 -8.01
CA LEU A 222 -10.83 20.70 -9.45
C LEU A 222 -12.25 20.46 -9.99
N ILE A 223 -12.91 19.38 -9.59
CA ILE A 223 -14.31 19.11 -9.95
C ILE A 223 -15.23 20.18 -9.38
N GLU A 224 -15.04 20.56 -8.10
CA GLU A 224 -15.80 21.65 -7.49
C GLU A 224 -15.58 22.99 -8.22
N ARG A 225 -14.35 23.29 -8.65
CA ARG A 225 -14.04 24.49 -9.44
C ARG A 225 -14.81 24.50 -10.76
N MET A 226 -14.86 23.37 -11.48
CA MET A 226 -15.64 23.24 -12.72
C MET A 226 -17.14 23.45 -12.48
N ASN A 227 -17.70 22.83 -11.44
CA ASN A 227 -19.12 23.02 -11.05
C ASN A 227 -19.43 24.50 -10.73
N ARG A 228 -18.56 25.19 -9.99
CA ARG A 228 -18.75 26.63 -9.65
C ARG A 228 -18.66 27.54 -10.87
N GLN A 229 -17.92 27.15 -11.91
CA GLN A 229 -17.91 27.85 -13.19
C GLN A 229 -19.09 27.46 -14.10
N GLY A 230 -20.01 26.62 -13.62
CA GLY A 230 -21.26 26.29 -14.30
C GLY A 230 -21.17 25.10 -15.25
N PHE A 231 -20.10 24.28 -15.20
CA PHE A 231 -20.03 23.06 -15.99
C PHE A 231 -20.94 21.96 -15.40
N ASP A 232 -21.88 21.46 -16.19
CA ASP A 232 -22.87 20.44 -15.80
C ASP A 232 -22.97 19.24 -16.77
N GLN A 233 -22.19 19.25 -17.87
CA GLN A 233 -22.24 18.25 -18.94
C GLN A 233 -21.20 17.14 -18.75
N TRP A 234 -21.31 16.41 -17.64
CA TRP A 234 -20.39 15.34 -17.29
C TRP A 234 -20.60 14.08 -18.13
N THR A 235 -19.57 13.60 -18.81
CA THR A 235 -19.67 12.47 -19.75
C THR A 235 -19.02 11.19 -19.26
N ILE A 236 -17.89 11.27 -18.56
CA ILE A 236 -17.03 10.11 -18.25
C ILE A 236 -16.63 10.04 -16.78
N ILE A 237 -16.58 11.17 -16.07
CA ILE A 237 -16.03 11.19 -14.70
C ILE A 237 -16.86 10.37 -13.72
N HIS A 238 -18.18 10.27 -13.94
CA HIS A 238 -19.09 9.51 -13.08
C HIS A 238 -18.75 8.01 -13.01
N THR A 239 -18.07 7.48 -14.03
CA THR A 239 -17.58 6.08 -14.05
C THR A 239 -16.30 5.94 -13.23
N ALA A 240 -15.43 6.95 -13.23
CA ALA A 240 -14.23 6.96 -12.41
C ALA A 240 -14.54 7.14 -10.90
N LEU A 241 -15.65 7.81 -10.56
CA LEU A 241 -16.10 8.11 -9.20
C LEU A 241 -16.98 7.01 -8.55
N GLN A 242 -17.01 5.80 -9.11
CA GLN A 242 -17.74 4.68 -8.50
C GLN A 242 -17.19 4.34 -7.10
N PRO A 243 -17.98 3.71 -6.21
CA PRO A 243 -17.46 3.19 -4.94
C PRO A 243 -16.21 2.33 -5.14
N LEU A 244 -15.31 2.34 -4.17
CA LEU A 244 -14.11 1.49 -4.14
C LEU A 244 -14.52 0.01 -4.08
N SER A 245 -13.91 -0.81 -4.93
CA SER A 245 -13.98 -2.26 -4.93
C SER A 245 -13.16 -2.88 -3.79
N PHE A 246 -13.37 -4.17 -3.52
CA PHE A 246 -12.65 -4.91 -2.47
C PHE A 246 -11.13 -4.78 -2.56
N ASP A 247 -10.57 -4.92 -3.77
CA ASP A 247 -9.13 -4.83 -3.96
C ASP A 247 -8.60 -3.40 -3.74
N GLU A 248 -9.43 -2.38 -3.99
CA GLU A 248 -9.07 -0.97 -3.78
C GLU A 248 -9.06 -0.58 -2.29
N TRP A 249 -10.02 -1.06 -1.50
CA TRP A 249 -10.07 -0.70 -0.07
C TRP A 249 -9.34 -1.68 0.86
N SER A 250 -9.12 -2.95 0.45
CA SER A 250 -8.41 -3.92 1.29
C SER A 250 -6.90 -3.71 1.29
N LEU A 251 -6.25 -4.10 2.38
CA LEU A 251 -4.79 -4.07 2.55
C LEU A 251 -4.13 -5.45 2.39
N ASN A 252 -4.88 -6.46 1.92
CA ASN A 252 -4.44 -7.86 1.91
C ASN A 252 -3.14 -8.07 1.13
N LYS A 253 -3.00 -7.45 -0.05
CA LYS A 253 -1.79 -7.56 -0.87
C LYS A 253 -0.55 -7.01 -0.16
N ILE A 254 -0.71 -5.91 0.60
CA ILE A 254 0.36 -5.34 1.41
C ILE A 254 0.79 -6.32 2.52
N TRP A 255 -0.17 -6.94 3.21
CA TRP A 255 0.13 -7.94 4.23
C TRP A 255 0.75 -9.21 3.65
N HIS A 256 0.31 -9.66 2.47
CA HIS A 256 0.96 -10.77 1.75
C HIS A 256 2.40 -10.45 1.38
N HIS A 257 2.67 -9.22 0.91
CA HIS A 257 4.01 -8.75 0.62
C HIS A 257 4.90 -8.74 1.86
N HIS A 258 4.43 -8.20 2.97
CA HIS A 258 5.19 -8.20 4.22
C HIS A 258 5.49 -9.63 4.68
N MET A 259 4.48 -10.50 4.64
CA MET A 259 4.64 -11.92 4.98
C MET A 259 5.69 -12.60 4.08
N TYR A 260 5.61 -12.44 2.75
CA TYR A 260 6.60 -13.03 1.83
C TYR A 260 8.00 -12.51 2.12
N ARG A 261 8.17 -11.18 2.24
CA ARG A 261 9.45 -10.55 2.54
C ARG A 261 10.06 -11.12 3.82
N ASP A 262 9.29 -11.20 4.89
CA ASP A 262 9.76 -11.70 6.17
C ASP A 262 10.18 -13.18 6.07
N THR A 263 9.48 -13.99 5.26
CA THR A 263 9.85 -15.42 5.07
C THR A 263 11.20 -15.61 4.40
N LYS A 264 11.62 -14.65 3.58
CA LYS A 264 12.89 -14.68 2.86
C LYS A 264 14.01 -14.09 3.73
N TRP A 265 13.78 -12.93 4.34
CA TRP A 265 14.73 -12.24 5.23
C TRP A 265 15.09 -13.03 6.50
N LEU A 266 14.16 -13.85 6.99
CA LEU A 266 14.31 -14.68 8.18
C LEU A 266 14.53 -16.15 7.82
N SER A 267 14.95 -16.48 6.60
CA SER A 267 15.38 -17.85 6.31
C SER A 267 16.62 -18.22 7.16
N PHE A 268 16.75 -19.48 7.53
CA PHE A 268 17.85 -19.96 8.37
C PHE A 268 19.21 -19.63 7.76
N GLU A 269 19.33 -19.74 6.44
CA GLU A 269 20.56 -19.39 5.72
C GLU A 269 20.95 -17.93 5.94
N GLU A 270 20.01 -17.00 5.80
CA GLU A 270 20.21 -15.57 6.00
C GLU A 270 20.55 -15.20 7.46
N VAL A 271 19.93 -15.89 8.42
CA VAL A 271 20.20 -15.70 9.84
C VAL A 271 21.57 -16.29 10.24
N ALA A 272 21.90 -17.49 9.76
CA ALA A 272 23.12 -18.19 10.11
C ALA A 272 24.38 -17.51 9.52
N ARG A 273 24.25 -16.83 8.37
CA ARG A 273 25.33 -16.04 7.74
C ARG A 273 25.84 -14.89 8.62
N GLN A 274 25.07 -14.41 9.59
CA GLN A 274 25.49 -13.33 10.50
C GLN A 274 26.41 -13.77 11.65
N GLN A 275 26.59 -15.08 11.87
CA GLN A 275 27.42 -15.59 12.95
C GLN A 275 28.83 -15.94 12.44
N ASN A 276 29.79 -15.03 12.64
CA ASN A 276 31.16 -15.18 12.14
C ASN A 276 32.17 -15.70 13.19
N ASP A 277 31.80 -15.79 14.47
CA ASP A 277 32.78 -15.99 15.55
C ASP A 277 33.00 -17.45 16.00
N PHE A 278 32.35 -18.44 15.36
CA PHE A 278 32.46 -19.86 15.75
C PHE A 278 32.78 -20.82 14.58
N PRO A 279 33.48 -21.94 14.83
CA PRO A 279 33.68 -22.99 13.83
C PRO A 279 32.35 -23.54 13.27
N PHE A 280 32.31 -23.88 11.98
CA PHE A 280 31.09 -24.21 11.22
C PHE A 280 30.14 -25.22 11.88
N LEU A 281 30.68 -26.32 12.46
CA LEU A 281 29.86 -27.36 13.12
C LEU A 281 29.18 -26.83 14.38
N PHE A 282 29.89 -26.07 15.22
CA PHE A 282 29.35 -25.48 16.44
C PHE A 282 28.37 -24.34 16.11
N ARG A 283 28.66 -23.56 15.07
CA ARG A 283 27.73 -22.55 14.54
C ARG A 283 26.41 -23.17 14.11
N ASN A 284 26.42 -24.21 13.28
CA ASN A 284 25.18 -24.84 12.83
C ASN A 284 24.36 -25.45 13.97
N LEU A 285 25.03 -26.06 14.95
CA LEU A 285 24.35 -26.64 16.11
C LEU A 285 23.72 -25.54 16.99
N LEU A 286 24.48 -24.49 17.32
CA LEU A 286 24.02 -23.37 18.14
C LEU A 286 22.93 -22.56 17.43
N SER A 287 23.06 -22.32 16.12
CA SER A 287 22.04 -21.65 15.32
C SER A 287 20.74 -22.44 15.27
N ARG A 288 20.80 -23.78 15.14
CA ARG A 288 19.58 -24.62 15.16
C ARG A 288 18.92 -24.68 16.54
N PHE A 289 19.68 -24.50 17.61
CA PHE A 289 19.14 -24.38 18.95
C PHE A 289 18.51 -22.99 19.19
N ALA A 290 19.22 -21.93 18.82
CA ALA A 290 18.80 -20.56 19.07
C ALA A 290 17.73 -20.06 18.09
N TYR A 291 17.69 -20.59 16.87
CA TYR A 291 16.79 -20.16 15.80
C TYR A 291 16.01 -21.34 15.19
N LYS A 292 14.69 -21.25 15.26
CA LYS A 292 13.70 -22.14 14.64
C LYS A 292 12.96 -21.35 13.57
N GLN A 293 13.33 -21.59 12.33
CA GLN A 293 12.78 -20.85 11.19
C GLN A 293 11.26 -21.01 11.14
N ASN A 294 10.74 -22.24 11.11
CA ASN A 294 9.31 -22.45 10.90
C ASN A 294 8.50 -21.97 12.09
N MET A 295 9.00 -22.15 13.32
CA MET A 295 8.34 -21.60 14.51
C MET A 295 8.19 -20.07 14.44
N THR A 296 9.25 -19.39 14.02
CA THR A 296 9.29 -17.92 13.86
C THR A 296 8.35 -17.48 12.74
N LEU A 297 8.49 -18.08 11.56
CA LEU A 297 7.70 -17.73 10.38
C LEU A 297 6.21 -18.03 10.58
N ASN A 298 5.84 -19.12 11.24
CA ASN A 298 4.43 -19.45 11.52
C ASN A 298 3.76 -18.41 12.42
N LYS A 299 4.49 -17.84 13.38
CA LYS A 299 3.95 -16.76 14.23
C LYS A 299 3.80 -15.46 13.46
N LEU A 300 4.77 -15.09 12.63
CA LEU A 300 4.68 -13.91 11.76
C LEU A 300 3.55 -14.05 10.75
N ALA A 301 3.41 -15.23 10.15
CA ALA A 301 2.30 -15.58 9.28
C ALA A 301 0.96 -15.35 9.97
N LYS A 302 0.78 -15.95 11.16
CA LYS A 302 -0.44 -15.77 11.94
C LYS A 302 -0.75 -14.31 12.27
N PHE A 303 0.27 -13.51 12.55
CA PHE A 303 0.10 -12.07 12.76
C PHE A 303 -0.38 -11.38 11.48
N HIS A 304 0.34 -11.51 10.36
CA HIS A 304 -0.04 -10.86 9.10
C HIS A 304 -1.42 -11.31 8.62
N SER A 305 -1.73 -12.61 8.70
CA SER A 305 -3.05 -13.17 8.38
C SER A 305 -4.16 -12.58 9.26
N SER A 306 -3.86 -12.21 10.51
CA SER A 306 -4.85 -11.56 11.40
C SER A 306 -5.17 -10.10 11.04
N LEU A 307 -4.31 -9.45 10.23
CA LEU A 307 -4.51 -8.09 9.71
C LEU A 307 -5.26 -8.07 8.36
N MET A 308 -5.47 -9.24 7.76
CA MET A 308 -6.14 -9.38 6.47
C MET A 308 -7.65 -9.45 6.63
N VAL A 309 -8.35 -8.95 5.61
CA VAL A 309 -9.81 -8.98 5.50
C VAL A 309 -10.21 -10.16 4.61
N PRO A 310 -11.18 -11.00 4.99
CA PRO A 310 -11.60 -12.11 4.13
C PRO A 310 -12.07 -11.63 2.74
N ASN A 311 -11.70 -12.37 1.68
CA ASN A 311 -12.12 -12.04 0.32
C ASN A 311 -13.65 -12.02 0.20
N GLY A 312 -14.19 -11.02 -0.51
CA GLY A 312 -15.64 -10.87 -0.70
C GLY A 312 -16.39 -10.34 0.52
N THR A 313 -15.68 -9.88 1.55
CA THR A 313 -16.29 -9.19 2.70
C THR A 313 -17.10 -7.98 2.21
N HIS A 314 -18.33 -7.87 2.72
CA HIS A 314 -19.17 -6.71 2.47
C HIS A 314 -18.69 -5.51 3.31
N LYS A 315 -18.69 -4.31 2.74
CA LYS A 315 -18.20 -3.08 3.41
C LYS A 315 -18.91 -2.79 4.74
N SER A 316 -20.16 -3.20 4.90
CA SER A 316 -20.91 -3.07 6.16
C SER A 316 -20.31 -3.84 7.34
N SER A 317 -19.45 -4.83 7.09
CA SER A 317 -18.74 -5.57 8.14
C SER A 317 -17.39 -4.94 8.50
N LEU A 318 -16.98 -3.86 7.82
CA LEU A 318 -15.64 -3.29 7.97
C LEU A 318 -15.39 -2.77 9.39
N THR A 319 -16.35 -2.09 10.02
CA THR A 319 -16.21 -1.57 11.39
C THR A 319 -15.94 -2.68 12.40
N GLU A 320 -16.66 -3.80 12.31
CA GLU A 320 -16.44 -4.97 13.17
C GLU A 320 -15.04 -5.56 12.93
N ILE A 321 -14.66 -5.73 11.67
CA ILE A 321 -13.37 -6.30 11.29
C ILE A 321 -12.21 -5.41 11.77
N ARG A 322 -12.33 -4.09 11.62
CA ARG A 322 -11.36 -3.10 12.10
C ARG A 322 -11.15 -3.22 13.60
N SER A 323 -12.22 -3.30 14.37
CA SER A 323 -12.15 -3.47 15.84
C SER A 323 -11.41 -4.76 16.24
N LYS A 324 -11.60 -5.84 15.48
CA LYS A 324 -10.90 -7.11 15.72
C LYS A 324 -9.42 -7.02 15.39
N ILE A 325 -9.07 -6.39 14.26
CA ILE A 325 -7.68 -6.16 13.86
C ILE A 325 -6.95 -5.30 14.90
N GLU A 326 -7.58 -4.22 15.37
CA GLU A 326 -7.03 -3.34 16.39
C GLU A 326 -6.83 -4.06 17.73
N SER A 327 -7.80 -4.88 18.15
CA SER A 327 -7.69 -5.68 19.38
C SER A 327 -6.55 -6.69 19.32
N VAL A 328 -6.40 -7.42 18.20
CA VAL A 328 -5.31 -8.39 18.04
C VAL A 328 -3.96 -7.71 17.97
N SER A 329 -3.84 -6.62 17.22
CA SER A 329 -2.58 -5.90 17.05
C SER A 329 -2.12 -5.21 18.34
N SER A 330 -3.03 -4.59 19.10
CA SER A 330 -2.74 -3.97 20.40
C SER A 330 -2.28 -5.00 21.43
N THR A 331 -2.98 -6.13 21.55
CA THR A 331 -2.59 -7.23 22.45
C THR A 331 -1.19 -7.75 22.16
N ILE A 332 -0.84 -7.90 20.88
CA ILE A 332 0.49 -8.37 20.46
C ILE A 332 1.54 -7.31 20.76
N TYR A 333 1.25 -6.04 20.48
CA TYR A 333 2.15 -4.92 20.75
C TYR A 333 2.44 -4.77 22.25
N GLU A 334 1.43 -4.76 23.11
CA GLU A 334 1.59 -4.66 24.57
C GLU A 334 2.41 -5.82 25.14
N ARG A 335 2.12 -7.05 24.67
CA ARG A 335 2.91 -8.22 25.04
C ARG A 335 4.37 -8.09 24.60
N ASN A 336 4.61 -7.61 23.39
CA ASN A 336 5.97 -7.41 22.88
C ASN A 336 6.70 -6.30 23.65
N GLN A 337 6.01 -5.22 24.04
CA GLN A 337 6.57 -4.16 24.85
C GLN A 337 7.03 -4.69 26.23
N LEU A 338 6.22 -5.54 26.86
CA LEU A 338 6.61 -6.20 28.11
C LEU A 338 7.89 -7.05 27.97
N TYR A 339 8.09 -7.72 26.83
CA TYR A 339 9.32 -8.46 26.56
C TYR A 339 10.53 -7.59 26.21
N ILE A 340 10.30 -6.42 25.60
CA ILE A 340 11.34 -5.41 25.39
C ILE A 340 11.79 -4.84 26.75
N ASP A 341 10.84 -4.54 27.63
CA ASP A 341 11.12 -3.99 28.97
C ASP A 341 11.74 -5.04 29.91
N CYS A 342 11.36 -6.32 29.78
CA CYS A 342 12.00 -7.45 30.47
C CYS A 342 12.67 -8.41 29.47
N GLN A 343 13.82 -8.02 28.94
CA GLN A 343 14.56 -8.82 27.95
C GLN A 343 14.85 -10.26 28.44
N ASN A 344 15.19 -10.42 29.73
CA ASN A 344 15.43 -11.75 30.33
C ASN A 344 14.16 -12.61 30.36
N CYS A 345 12.97 -12.01 30.54
CA CYS A 345 11.70 -12.74 30.52
C CYS A 345 11.44 -13.35 29.15
N GLY A 346 11.65 -12.58 28.07
CA GLY A 346 11.48 -13.06 26.70
C GLY A 346 12.43 -14.22 26.35
N ILE A 347 13.67 -14.16 26.81
CA ILE A 347 14.68 -15.22 26.61
C ILE A 347 14.28 -16.50 27.37
N LEU A 348 13.89 -16.38 28.65
CA LEU A 348 13.55 -17.53 29.49
C LEU A 348 12.27 -18.26 29.03
N LEU A 349 11.33 -17.54 28.42
CA LEU A 349 10.08 -18.12 27.91
C LEU A 349 10.23 -18.73 26.51
N ASN A 350 11.31 -18.42 25.77
CA ASN A 350 11.54 -18.87 24.41
C ASN A 350 12.89 -19.60 24.26
N LEU A 351 13.29 -20.38 25.26
CA LEU A 351 14.62 -21.04 25.31
C LEU A 351 14.95 -21.93 24.10
N ASN A 352 13.93 -22.43 23.40
CA ASN A 352 14.09 -23.26 22.20
C ASN A 352 14.04 -22.46 20.88
N ASN A 353 13.86 -21.14 20.92
CA ASN A 353 13.84 -20.24 19.75
C ASN A 353 14.16 -18.78 20.14
N ILE A 354 15.23 -18.55 20.91
CA ILE A 354 15.56 -17.23 21.46
C ILE A 354 15.78 -16.19 20.36
N ALA A 355 16.61 -16.52 19.37
CA ALA A 355 16.91 -15.61 18.26
C ALA A 355 15.66 -15.33 17.42
N GLY A 356 14.81 -16.33 17.20
CA GLY A 356 13.56 -16.15 16.47
C GLY A 356 12.60 -15.24 17.20
N HIS A 357 12.47 -15.39 18.52
CA HIS A 357 11.66 -14.49 19.33
C HIS A 357 12.17 -13.03 19.27
N LEU A 358 13.48 -12.80 19.35
CA LEU A 358 14.04 -11.45 19.21
C LEU A 358 13.78 -10.85 17.82
N MET A 359 13.85 -11.68 16.78
CA MET A 359 13.51 -11.27 15.42
C MET A 359 12.02 -10.96 15.27
N GLU A 360 11.12 -11.73 15.89
CA GLU A 360 9.68 -11.42 15.94
C GLU A 360 9.44 -10.03 16.55
N LEU A 361 10.09 -9.71 17.68
CA LEU A 361 9.96 -8.41 18.34
C LEU A 361 10.40 -7.24 17.44
N ALA A 362 11.44 -7.44 16.64
CA ALA A 362 11.94 -6.42 15.71
C ALA A 362 11.13 -6.33 14.41
N ALA A 363 10.58 -7.45 13.93
CA ALA A 363 9.91 -7.55 12.65
C ALA A 363 8.43 -7.14 12.69
N LEU A 364 7.78 -7.15 13.87
CA LEU A 364 6.37 -6.82 14.04
C LEU A 364 6.19 -5.30 14.28
N PRO A 365 5.86 -4.49 13.26
CA PRO A 365 5.60 -3.07 13.48
C PRO A 365 4.29 -2.88 14.26
N ARG A 366 4.14 -1.70 14.86
CA ARG A 366 2.83 -1.26 15.33
C ARG A 366 1.90 -1.11 14.12
N TYR A 367 0.74 -1.76 14.19
CA TYR A 367 -0.32 -1.58 13.20
C TYR A 367 -0.79 -0.11 13.23
N VAL A 368 -0.87 0.50 12.05
CA VAL A 368 -1.45 1.83 11.85
C VAL A 368 -2.72 1.64 11.04
N ASP A 369 -3.84 2.03 11.63
CA ASP A 369 -5.14 1.92 10.98
C ASP A 369 -5.34 3.07 9.99
N ILE A 370 -5.35 2.74 8.69
CA ILE A 370 -5.62 3.68 7.59
C ILE A 370 -7.03 3.49 6.99
N TYR A 371 -7.85 2.57 7.54
CA TYR A 371 -9.21 2.39 7.05
C TYR A 371 -10.09 3.64 7.21
N PRO A 372 -9.95 4.49 8.25
CA PRO A 372 -10.70 5.74 8.32
C PRO A 372 -10.50 6.63 7.09
N ASP A 373 -9.25 6.78 6.61
CA ASP A 373 -8.94 7.57 5.41
C ASP A 373 -9.52 6.93 4.14
N ILE A 374 -9.46 5.60 4.03
CA ILE A 374 -10.04 4.84 2.91
C ILE A 374 -11.57 5.01 2.88
N ILE A 375 -12.24 4.90 4.03
CA ILE A 375 -13.68 5.11 4.17
C ILE A 375 -14.04 6.54 3.76
N ASN A 376 -13.30 7.53 4.26
CA ASN A 376 -13.52 8.93 3.94
C ASN A 376 -13.45 9.17 2.42
N VAL A 377 -12.42 8.66 1.76
CA VAL A 377 -12.26 8.77 0.30
C VAL A 377 -13.37 8.05 -0.46
N ASP A 378 -13.76 6.84 -0.07
CA ASP A 378 -14.86 6.11 -0.71
C ASP A 378 -16.19 6.88 -0.64
N LEU A 379 -16.48 7.46 0.53
CA LEU A 379 -17.68 8.28 0.75
C LEU A 379 -17.62 9.58 -0.07
N LYS A 380 -16.47 10.25 -0.10
CA LYS A 380 -16.27 11.47 -0.91
C LYS A 380 -16.45 11.20 -2.39
N LEU A 381 -15.90 10.11 -2.94
CA LEU A 381 -16.12 9.72 -4.34
C LEU A 381 -17.62 9.56 -4.66
N GLN A 382 -18.38 8.92 -3.77
CA GLN A 382 -19.82 8.75 -3.92
C GLN A 382 -20.60 10.07 -3.86
N LEU A 383 -20.24 10.97 -2.93
CA LEU A 383 -20.83 12.30 -2.82
C LEU A 383 -20.58 13.13 -4.08
N VAL A 384 -19.34 13.14 -4.57
CA VAL A 384 -18.98 13.85 -5.81
C VAL A 384 -19.72 13.25 -7.01
N ARG A 385 -19.83 11.92 -7.08
CA ARG A 385 -20.60 11.23 -8.12
C ARG A 385 -22.08 11.64 -8.10
N LEU A 386 -22.66 11.83 -6.92
CA LEU A 386 -24.04 12.33 -6.75
C LEU A 386 -24.19 13.74 -7.33
N LEU A 387 -23.23 14.63 -7.06
CA LEU A 387 -23.21 16.01 -7.56
C LEU A 387 -23.09 16.06 -9.08
N VAL A 388 -22.15 15.30 -9.64
CA VAL A 388 -21.89 15.19 -11.08
C VAL A 388 -23.11 14.66 -11.84
N LEU A 389 -23.84 13.70 -11.27
CA LEU A 389 -25.02 13.09 -11.90
C LEU A 389 -26.33 13.85 -11.63
N LYS A 390 -26.29 15.03 -11.00
CA LYS A 390 -27.49 15.81 -10.68
C LYS A 390 -28.08 16.49 -11.94
N ASN A 391 -28.99 15.80 -12.62
CA ASN A 391 -29.67 16.32 -13.82
C ASN A 391 -30.76 17.38 -13.55
N ASN A 392 -30.43 18.56 -12.98
CA ASN A 392 -31.39 19.66 -12.71
C ASN A 392 -32.63 19.31 -11.85
N LEU A 393 -32.70 18.10 -11.30
CA LEU A 393 -33.76 17.62 -10.42
C LEU A 393 -33.55 18.15 -8.99
N ASN A 394 -34.65 18.24 -8.22
CA ASN A 394 -34.60 18.62 -6.81
C ASN A 394 -33.67 17.67 -6.05
N LEU A 395 -32.55 18.21 -5.55
CA LEU A 395 -31.52 17.46 -4.84
C LEU A 395 -32.10 16.61 -3.71
N LYS A 396 -33.10 17.14 -2.98
CA LYS A 396 -33.75 16.42 -1.87
C LYS A 396 -34.38 15.09 -2.29
N ASN A 397 -34.94 15.02 -3.51
CA ASN A 397 -35.52 13.78 -4.01
C ASN A 397 -34.43 12.77 -4.39
N LYS A 398 -33.31 13.25 -4.95
CA LYS A 398 -32.16 12.38 -5.27
C LYS A 398 -31.54 11.78 -4.02
N LEU A 399 -31.36 12.55 -2.95
CA LEU A 399 -30.78 12.07 -1.69
C LEU A 399 -31.58 10.91 -1.06
N ALA A 400 -32.86 10.74 -1.40
CA ALA A 400 -33.68 9.65 -0.90
C ALA A 400 -33.57 8.35 -1.73
N GLU A 401 -32.93 8.36 -2.90
CA GLU A 401 -32.84 7.17 -3.75
C GLU A 401 -31.89 6.13 -3.14
N LYS A 402 -32.28 4.86 -3.17
CA LYS A 402 -31.52 3.76 -2.58
C LYS A 402 -30.08 3.65 -3.10
N GLN A 403 -29.83 4.04 -4.34
CA GLN A 403 -28.50 3.99 -4.97
C GLN A 403 -27.46 4.91 -4.33
N TRP A 404 -27.91 5.87 -3.50
CA TRP A 404 -27.04 6.78 -2.76
C TRP A 404 -26.90 6.41 -1.29
N GLN A 405 -27.37 5.24 -0.87
CA GLN A 405 -27.01 4.75 0.46
C GLN A 405 -25.51 4.42 0.49
N GLU A 406 -24.81 4.90 1.51
CA GLU A 406 -23.39 4.55 1.67
C GLU A 406 -23.22 3.06 2.05
N PRO A 407 -22.11 2.42 1.68
CA PRO A 407 -22.00 0.96 1.72
C PRO A 407 -21.66 0.38 3.10
N TYR A 408 -21.42 1.21 4.11
CA TYR A 408 -20.98 0.82 5.46
C TYR A 408 -22.17 0.70 6.43
N LEU A 409 -22.95 1.76 6.64
CA LEU A 409 -24.13 1.76 7.53
C LEU A 409 -25.47 1.79 6.78
N GLN A 410 -25.45 1.90 5.45
CA GLN A 410 -26.63 2.05 4.59
C GLN A 410 -27.46 3.32 4.89
N THR A 411 -26.80 4.34 5.43
CA THR A 411 -27.40 5.65 5.69
C THR A 411 -27.54 6.47 4.41
N GLN A 412 -28.54 7.34 4.37
CA GLN A 412 -28.75 8.26 3.25
C GLN A 412 -27.89 9.52 3.41
N PRO A 413 -27.46 10.15 2.31
CA PRO A 413 -26.76 11.42 2.39
C PRO A 413 -27.72 12.52 2.84
N PHE A 414 -27.21 13.48 3.58
CA PHE A 414 -27.97 14.61 4.10
C PHE A 414 -27.27 15.93 3.77
N ILE A 415 -28.03 17.03 3.85
CA ILE A 415 -27.49 18.37 3.65
C ILE A 415 -27.19 18.95 5.03
N LYS A 416 -25.98 19.47 5.20
CA LYS A 416 -25.53 20.22 6.36
C LYS A 416 -24.86 21.49 5.87
N ASP A 417 -25.45 22.63 6.19
CA ASP A 417 -25.09 23.94 5.63
C ASP A 417 -25.14 23.90 4.08
N ASP A 418 -24.02 24.22 3.42
CA ASP A 418 -23.84 24.17 1.97
C ASP A 418 -23.07 22.92 1.51
N MET A 419 -23.14 21.83 2.28
CA MET A 419 -22.47 20.56 1.96
C MET A 419 -23.45 19.39 1.94
N ILE A 420 -23.15 18.39 1.11
CA ILE A 420 -23.78 17.07 1.20
C ILE A 420 -22.83 16.16 1.96
N CYS A 421 -23.36 15.45 2.94
CA CYS A 421 -22.58 14.65 3.86
C CYS A 421 -23.14 13.25 4.03
N TYR A 422 -22.28 12.30 4.37
CA TYR A 422 -22.62 11.04 5.03
C TYR A 422 -22.17 11.09 6.49
N HIS A 423 -22.82 10.30 7.34
CA HIS A 423 -22.43 10.11 8.75
C HIS A 423 -22.14 8.63 8.98
N VAL A 424 -20.88 8.29 9.25
CA VAL A 424 -20.46 6.92 9.58
C VAL A 424 -19.84 6.87 10.96
N GLU A 425 -18.66 7.50 11.12
CA GLU A 425 -18.04 7.76 12.42
C GLU A 425 -17.97 9.27 12.65
N GLU A 426 -17.52 9.98 11.62
CA GLU A 426 -17.55 11.43 11.51
C GLU A 426 -18.32 11.83 10.26
N ASP A 427 -18.71 13.11 10.20
CA ASP A 427 -19.36 13.67 9.01
C ASP A 427 -18.34 13.80 7.88
N VAL A 428 -18.56 13.08 6.78
CA VAL A 428 -17.77 13.20 5.55
C VAL A 428 -18.57 14.00 4.55
N CYS A 429 -18.06 15.17 4.15
CA CYS A 429 -18.80 16.18 3.40
C CYS A 429 -18.07 16.61 2.12
N VAL A 430 -18.86 16.97 1.10
CA VAL A 430 -18.40 17.62 -0.13
C VAL A 430 -19.30 18.83 -0.41
N ARG A 431 -18.72 19.93 -0.91
CA ARG A 431 -19.50 21.15 -1.19
C ARG A 431 -20.37 20.94 -2.43
N HIS A 432 -21.64 21.37 -2.37
CA HIS A 432 -22.63 21.15 -3.42
C HIS A 432 -23.07 22.40 -4.16
#